data_AF-A0A521K702-F1
#
_entry.id   AF-A0A521K702-F1
#
_cell.length_a   1.000
_cell.length_b   1.000
_cell.length_c   1.000
_cell.angle_alpha   90.00
_cell.angle_beta   90.00
_cell.angle_gamma   90.00
#
_symmetry.space_group_name_H-M   'P 1'
#
loop_
_entity.id
_entity.type
_entity.pdbx_description
1 polymer ?
#
loop_
_entity_poly.entity_id
_entity_poly.type
_entity_poly.pdbx_seq_one_letter_code
_entity_poly.pdbx_strand_id
1 'polypeptide(L)'
;MKHHALREASKVGVGLVAADLISTLLLAGTGFFPFTIFGITWESAVVWPVVVLDLILIAILSHYAWNMRLPIESPREKTLLLAVGTVFLIVAFLHLVRVAFGWDLIVANTGIPEWVSWLGVLIAGYLSYASFHFALHKH
;
A
#
# COMPACT_ATOMS: atom_id res chain seq x y z
N MET A 1 -22.05 6.11 4.01
CA MET A 1 -21.60 7.42 3.47
C MET A 1 -21.97 7.49 1.98
N LYS A 2 -22.45 8.62 1.47
CA LYS A 2 -22.78 8.76 0.03
C LYS A 2 -21.50 8.60 -0.80
N HIS A 3 -21.50 7.77 -1.85
CA HIS A 3 -20.32 7.50 -2.72
C HIS A 3 -19.59 8.77 -3.19
N HIS A 4 -20.33 9.87 -3.36
CA HIS A 4 -19.77 11.19 -3.68
C HIS A 4 -18.78 11.70 -2.61
N ALA A 5 -19.10 11.55 -1.33
CA ALA A 5 -18.25 12.03 -0.24
C ALA A 5 -16.92 11.28 -0.18
N LEU A 6 -16.93 9.96 -0.41
CA LEU A 6 -15.71 9.14 -0.49
C LEU A 6 -14.84 9.56 -1.68
N ARG A 7 -15.46 9.89 -2.83
CA ARG A 7 -14.73 10.33 -4.02
C ARG A 7 -14.03 11.66 -3.80
N GLU A 8 -14.73 12.65 -3.26
CA GLU A 8 -14.14 13.97 -2.98
C GLU A 8 -13.07 13.88 -1.89
N ALA A 9 -13.31 13.10 -0.82
CA ALA A 9 -12.30 12.85 0.19
C ALA A 9 -11.04 12.18 -0.37
N SER A 10 -11.20 11.23 -1.31
CA SER A 10 -10.06 10.56 -1.95
C SER A 10 -9.21 11.52 -2.79
N LYS A 11 -9.82 12.46 -3.52
CA LYS A 11 -9.08 13.48 -4.29
C LYS A 11 -8.25 14.38 -3.38
N VAL A 12 -8.85 14.85 -2.28
CA VAL A 12 -8.13 15.66 -1.28
C VAL A 12 -6.99 14.85 -0.66
N GLY A 13 -7.26 13.58 -0.35
CA GLY A 13 -6.25 12.64 0.15
C GLY A 13 -5.07 12.48 -0.80
N VAL A 14 -5.30 12.28 -2.11
CA VAL A 14 -4.21 12.21 -3.11
C VAL A 14 -3.33 13.45 -3.05
N GLY A 15 -3.94 14.64 -3.01
CA GLY A 15 -3.20 15.90 -2.95
C GLY A 15 -2.37 16.05 -1.67
N LEU A 16 -2.92 15.64 -0.52
CA LEU A 16 -2.22 15.69 0.76
C LEU A 16 -1.00 14.75 0.77
N VAL A 17 -1.18 13.50 0.32
CA VAL A 17 -0.10 12.51 0.27
C VAL A 17 0.98 12.92 -0.74
N ALA A 18 0.59 13.48 -1.88
CA ALA A 18 1.55 14.00 -2.85
C ALA A 18 2.37 15.18 -2.29
N ALA A 19 1.75 16.08 -1.54
CA ALA A 19 2.45 17.18 -0.88
C ALA A 19 3.44 16.67 0.19
N ASP A 20 3.05 15.66 0.95
CA ASP A 20 3.91 15.01 1.96
C ASP A 20 5.10 14.28 1.31
N LEU A 21 4.86 13.52 0.23
CA LEU A 21 5.89 12.87 -0.57
C LEU A 21 6.91 13.87 -1.11
N ILE A 22 6.44 14.97 -1.71
CA ILE A 22 7.31 16.03 -2.23
C ILE A 22 8.11 16.65 -1.10
N SER A 23 7.48 16.95 0.04
CA SER A 23 8.16 17.52 1.20
C SER A 23 9.24 16.59 1.73
N THR A 24 8.96 15.29 1.81
CA THR A 24 9.92 14.27 2.24
C THR A 24 11.12 14.18 1.29
N LEU A 25 10.88 14.18 -0.03
CA LEU A 25 11.96 14.16 -1.02
C LEU A 25 12.81 15.44 -0.99
N LEU A 26 12.17 16.61 -0.80
CA LEU A 26 12.87 17.87 -0.66
C LEU A 26 13.74 17.90 0.60
N LEU A 27 13.21 17.50 1.76
CA LEU A 27 13.95 17.44 3.01
C LEU A 27 15.11 16.42 2.94
N ALA A 28 14.91 15.29 2.27
CA ALA A 28 15.98 14.34 2.02
C ALA A 28 17.09 14.96 1.15
N GLY A 29 16.72 15.74 0.12
CA GLY A 29 17.66 16.41 -0.77
C GLY A 29 18.45 17.56 -0.13
N THR A 30 17.97 18.15 0.95
CA THR A 30 18.67 19.24 1.68
C THR A 30 19.64 18.73 2.74
N GLY A 31 19.75 17.42 2.95
CA GLY A 31 20.58 16.85 4.01
C GLY A 31 20.00 17.07 5.41
N PHE A 32 18.67 17.24 5.53
CA PHE A 32 17.99 17.49 6.79
C PHE A 32 18.04 16.31 7.78
N PHE A 33 18.26 15.09 7.27
CA PHE A 33 18.41 13.88 8.10
C PHE A 33 19.87 13.66 8.51
N PRO A 34 20.14 13.19 9.74
CA PRO A 34 19.17 12.81 10.76
C PRO A 34 18.68 14.01 11.58
N PHE A 35 17.43 13.93 12.05
CA PHE A 35 16.88 14.91 12.99
C PHE A 35 16.17 14.20 14.15
N THR A 36 16.05 14.87 15.31
CA THR A 36 15.41 14.27 16.49
C THR A 36 14.22 15.12 16.95
N ILE A 37 13.05 14.50 17.07
CA ILE A 37 11.83 15.12 17.61
C ILE A 37 11.23 14.17 18.64
N PHE A 38 10.81 14.69 19.80
CA PHE A 38 10.25 13.90 20.91
C PHE A 38 11.16 12.73 21.36
N GLY A 39 12.48 12.89 21.24
CA GLY A 39 13.45 11.85 21.60
C GLY A 39 13.57 10.70 20.59
N ILE A 40 12.90 10.79 19.44
CA ILE A 40 13.02 9.81 18.35
C ILE A 40 13.90 10.41 17.25
N THR A 41 15.00 9.73 16.92
CA THR A 41 15.89 10.10 15.82
C THR A 41 15.38 9.49 14.52
N TRP A 42 15.12 10.37 13.55
CA TRP A 42 14.72 10.00 12.21
C TRP A 42 15.97 9.93 11.34
N GLU A 43 16.28 8.73 10.84
CA GLU A 43 17.42 8.49 9.95
C GLU A 43 17.02 8.61 8.48
N SER A 44 18.01 8.86 7.61
CA SER A 44 17.80 8.91 6.15
C SER A 44 17.29 7.58 5.59
N ALA A 45 17.52 6.46 6.29
CA ALA A 45 17.01 5.14 5.92
C ALA A 45 15.47 5.06 5.89
N VAL A 46 14.77 5.93 6.61
CA VAL A 46 13.29 5.95 6.68
C VAL A 46 12.66 6.59 5.43
N VAL A 47 13.43 7.38 4.66
CA VAL A 47 12.93 8.09 3.48
C VAL A 47 12.35 7.13 2.44
N TRP A 48 13.08 6.06 2.11
CA TRP A 48 12.64 5.10 1.09
C TRP A 48 11.35 4.36 1.47
N PRO A 49 11.20 3.81 2.69
CA PRO A 49 9.94 3.27 3.17
C PRO A 49 8.75 4.25 3.04
N VAL A 50 8.94 5.52 3.45
CA VAL A 50 7.89 6.55 3.40
C VAL A 50 7.51 6.87 1.95
N VAL A 51 8.49 7.08 1.07
CA VAL A 51 8.26 7.35 -0.35
C VAL A 51 7.45 6.24 -1.01
N VAL A 52 7.81 4.97 -0.76
CA VAL A 52 7.09 3.83 -1.34
C VAL A 52 5.66 3.75 -0.80
N LEU A 53 5.47 3.97 0.51
CA LEU A 53 4.15 4.01 1.12
C LEU A 53 3.27 5.09 0.49
N ASP A 54 3.79 6.30 0.29
CA ASP A 54 3.07 7.41 -0.32
C ASP A 54 2.66 7.10 -1.76
N LEU A 55 3.56 6.49 -2.56
CA LEU A 55 3.23 6.09 -3.92
C LEU A 55 2.11 5.05 -3.96
N ILE A 56 2.12 4.08 -3.04
CA ILE A 56 1.05 3.08 -2.91
C ILE A 56 -0.26 3.78 -2.53
N LEU A 57 -0.22 4.67 -1.55
CA LEU A 57 -1.39 5.37 -1.06
C LEU A 57 -1.97 6.31 -2.13
N ILE A 58 -1.13 7.01 -2.89
CA ILE A 58 -1.52 7.80 -4.06
C ILE A 58 -2.20 6.91 -5.09
N ALA A 59 -1.64 5.72 -5.40
CA ALA A 59 -2.25 4.80 -6.36
C ALA A 59 -3.64 4.32 -5.89
N ILE A 60 -3.76 3.92 -4.62
CA ILE A 60 -5.03 3.48 -4.01
C ILE A 60 -6.05 4.61 -3.98
N LEU A 61 -5.68 5.79 -3.50
CA LEU A 61 -6.58 6.94 -3.42
C LEU A 61 -6.97 7.45 -4.80
N SER A 62 -6.06 7.40 -5.77
CA SER A 62 -6.37 7.73 -7.17
C SER A 62 -7.39 6.75 -7.76
N HIS A 63 -7.27 5.46 -7.47
CA HIS A 63 -8.26 4.46 -7.88
C HIS A 63 -9.67 4.80 -7.35
N TYR A 64 -9.80 5.18 -6.08
CA TYR A 64 -11.08 5.61 -5.50
C TYR A 64 -11.55 6.98 -6.00
N ALA A 65 -10.65 7.94 -6.18
CA ALA A 65 -10.95 9.29 -6.67
C ALA A 65 -11.51 9.28 -8.11
N TRP A 66 -10.98 8.41 -8.97
CA TRP A 66 -11.42 8.27 -10.36
C TRP A 66 -12.54 7.25 -10.58
N ASN A 67 -13.02 6.59 -9.51
CA ASN A 67 -14.13 5.63 -9.55
C ASN A 67 -13.94 4.59 -10.67
N MET A 68 -12.77 3.95 -10.72
CA MET A 68 -12.49 2.89 -11.70
C MET A 68 -13.45 1.73 -11.47
N ARG A 69 -14.38 1.51 -12.40
CA ARG A 69 -15.25 0.33 -12.43
C ARG A 69 -14.59 -0.68 -13.34
N LEU A 70 -14.32 -1.88 -12.82
CA LEU A 70 -13.99 -3.02 -13.67
C LEU A 70 -15.32 -3.57 -14.22
N PRO A 71 -15.56 -3.56 -15.54
CA PRO A 71 -16.69 -4.27 -16.10
C PRO A 71 -16.41 -5.77 -15.95
N ILE A 72 -17.09 -6.42 -15.01
CA ILE A 72 -17.07 -7.87 -14.90
C ILE A 72 -18.21 -8.38 -15.76
N GLU A 73 -17.86 -8.93 -16.92
CA GLU A 73 -18.83 -9.32 -17.93
C GLU A 73 -19.08 -10.83 -17.91
N SER A 74 -18.17 -11.63 -17.33
CA SER A 74 -18.26 -13.10 -17.41
C SER A 74 -18.08 -13.85 -16.08
N PRO A 75 -18.71 -15.04 -15.92
CA PRO A 75 -18.47 -15.93 -14.77
C PRO A 75 -17.01 -16.39 -14.63
N ARG A 76 -16.25 -16.40 -15.73
CA ARG A 76 -14.82 -16.75 -15.74
C ARG A 76 -13.98 -15.67 -15.07
N GLU A 77 -14.25 -14.40 -15.34
CA GLU A 77 -13.58 -13.27 -14.66
C GLU A 77 -13.83 -13.29 -13.16
N LYS A 78 -15.06 -13.60 -12.72
CA LYS A 78 -15.35 -13.77 -11.30
C LYS A 78 -14.51 -14.88 -10.66
N THR A 79 -14.40 -16.02 -11.33
CA THR A 79 -13.58 -17.15 -10.83
C THR A 79 -12.10 -16.76 -10.77
N LEU A 80 -11.62 -16.02 -11.76
CA LEU A 80 -10.25 -15.50 -11.80
C LEU A 80 -9.99 -14.50 -10.66
N LEU A 81 -10.90 -13.56 -10.41
CA LEU A 81 -10.80 -12.63 -9.29
C LEU A 81 -10.78 -13.35 -7.94
N LEU A 82 -11.58 -14.40 -7.75
CA LEU A 82 -11.53 -15.22 -6.53
C LEU A 82 -10.19 -15.93 -6.38
N ALA A 83 -9.64 -16.50 -7.45
CA ALA A 83 -8.34 -17.16 -7.42
C ALA A 83 -7.21 -16.17 -7.11
N VAL A 84 -7.19 -15.03 -7.80
CA VAL A 84 -6.21 -13.95 -7.59
C VAL A 84 -6.31 -13.40 -6.16
N GLY A 85 -7.52 -13.13 -5.65
CA GLY A 85 -7.74 -12.68 -4.29
C GLY A 85 -7.22 -13.66 -3.25
N THR A 86 -7.44 -14.96 -3.46
CA THR A 86 -6.94 -16.02 -2.57
C THR A 86 -5.42 -16.09 -2.56
N VAL A 87 -4.76 -16.00 -3.72
CA VAL A 87 -3.29 -15.98 -3.79
C VAL A 87 -2.73 -14.78 -3.05
N PHE A 88 -3.26 -13.58 -3.29
CA PHE A 88 -2.80 -12.38 -2.59
C PHE A 88 -3.09 -12.41 -1.09
N LEU A 89 -4.18 -13.05 -0.66
CA LEU A 89 -4.47 -13.25 0.76
C LEU A 89 -3.40 -14.12 1.43
N ILE A 90 -3.01 -15.22 0.79
CA ILE A 90 -1.93 -16.09 1.29
C ILE A 90 -0.62 -15.31 1.38
N VAL A 91 -0.28 -14.53 0.35
CA VAL A 91 0.93 -13.70 0.35
C VAL A 91 0.89 -12.66 1.48
N ALA A 92 -0.23 -11.96 1.66
CA ALA A 92 -0.40 -11.00 2.76
C ALA A 92 -0.24 -11.66 4.13
N PHE A 93 -0.81 -12.86 4.30
CA PHE A 93 -0.69 -13.63 5.52
C PHE A 93 0.75 -14.08 5.78
N LEU A 94 1.49 -14.53 4.77
CA LEU A 94 2.91 -14.88 4.90
C LEU A 94 3.76 -13.67 5.34
N HIS A 95 3.51 -12.49 4.77
CA HIS A 95 4.18 -11.27 5.21
C HIS A 95 3.82 -10.91 6.66
N LEU A 96 2.55 -11.10 7.06
CA LEU A 96 2.12 -10.84 8.42
C LEU A 96 2.76 -11.80 9.43
N VAL A 97 2.85 -13.08 9.09
CA VAL A 97 3.57 -14.09 9.87
C VAL A 97 5.03 -13.70 10.01
N ARG A 98 5.67 -13.31 8.90
CA ARG A 98 7.08 -12.87 8.93
C ARG A 98 7.29 -11.71 9.91
N VAL A 99 6.42 -10.71 9.89
CA VAL A 99 6.46 -9.57 10.83
C VAL A 99 6.19 -10.02 12.27
N ALA A 100 5.18 -10.85 12.49
CA ALA A 100 4.77 -11.26 13.83
C ALA A 100 5.82 -12.12 14.56
N PHE A 101 6.59 -12.91 13.82
CA PHE A 101 7.60 -13.81 14.36
C PHE A 101 9.04 -13.34 14.14
N GLY A 102 9.27 -12.17 13.53
CA GLY A 102 10.60 -11.66 13.23
C GLY A 102 11.41 -12.59 12.31
N TRP A 103 10.75 -13.19 11.31
CA TRP A 103 11.44 -14.15 10.43
C TRP A 103 12.44 -13.44 9.51
N ASP A 104 13.72 -13.71 9.76
CA ASP A 104 14.83 -13.31 8.89
C ASP A 104 14.71 -13.93 7.50
N LEU A 105 14.58 -13.06 6.50
CA LEU A 105 14.55 -13.44 5.10
C LEU A 105 15.85 -12.97 4.45
N ILE A 106 16.72 -13.91 4.10
CA ILE A 106 17.99 -13.64 3.41
C ILE A 106 17.85 -14.09 1.96
N VAL A 107 18.04 -13.17 1.03
CA VAL A 107 18.01 -13.44 -0.42
C VAL A 107 19.32 -12.95 -1.03
N ALA A 108 20.03 -13.81 -1.77
CA ALA A 108 21.32 -13.48 -2.38
C ALA A 108 22.32 -12.84 -1.39
N ASN A 109 22.45 -13.43 -0.19
CA ASN A 109 23.32 -12.95 0.90
C ASN A 109 22.97 -11.55 1.44
N THR A 110 21.78 -11.03 1.14
CA THR A 110 21.28 -9.75 1.64
C THR A 110 20.06 -9.98 2.52
N GLY A 111 20.11 -9.46 3.75
CA GLY A 111 18.95 -9.48 4.65
C GLY A 111 17.88 -8.53 4.13
N ILE A 112 16.69 -9.04 3.84
CA ILE A 112 15.56 -8.20 3.43
C ILE A 112 15.04 -7.49 4.68
N PRO A 113 14.96 -6.15 4.71
CA PRO A 113 14.43 -5.44 5.86
C PRO A 113 12.97 -5.81 6.19
N GLU A 114 12.58 -5.75 7.46
CA GLU A 114 11.22 -6.07 7.89
C GLU A 114 10.16 -5.11 7.35
N TRP A 115 10.50 -3.83 7.12
CA TRP A 115 9.58 -2.84 6.55
C TRP A 115 9.04 -3.24 5.17
N VAL A 116 9.81 -4.03 4.41
CA VAL A 116 9.37 -4.60 3.13
C VAL A 116 8.20 -5.56 3.35
N SER A 117 8.17 -6.30 4.46
CA SER A 117 7.05 -7.17 4.78
C SER A 117 5.81 -6.38 5.14
N TRP A 118 5.94 -5.27 5.88
CA TRP A 118 4.80 -4.37 6.14
C TRP A 118 4.19 -3.84 4.83
N LEU A 119 5.01 -3.50 3.84
CA LEU A 119 4.51 -3.16 2.51
C LEU A 119 3.81 -4.34 1.83
N GLY A 120 4.40 -5.54 1.90
CA GLY A 120 3.78 -6.77 1.39
C GLY A 120 2.40 -7.01 1.98
N VAL A 121 2.23 -6.81 3.30
CA VAL A 121 0.92 -6.90 3.98
C VAL A 121 -0.07 -5.88 3.39
N LEU A 122 0.33 -4.60 3.26
CA LEU A 122 -0.57 -3.55 2.78
C LEU A 122 -0.98 -3.74 1.33
N ILE A 123 -0.02 -4.00 0.43
CA ILE A 123 -0.28 -4.15 -1.00
C ILE A 123 -1.07 -5.44 -1.27
N ALA A 124 -0.57 -6.59 -0.82
CA ALA A 124 -1.23 -7.87 -1.08
C ALA A 124 -2.59 -7.94 -0.35
N GLY A 125 -2.68 -7.36 0.85
CA GLY A 125 -3.95 -7.23 1.58
C GLY A 125 -4.97 -6.40 0.82
N TYR A 126 -4.56 -5.25 0.26
CA TYR A 126 -5.45 -4.42 -0.56
C TYR A 126 -5.88 -5.13 -1.85
N LEU A 127 -4.95 -5.78 -2.56
CA LEU A 127 -5.25 -6.51 -3.80
C LEU A 127 -6.20 -7.69 -3.55
N SER A 128 -6.00 -8.42 -2.45
CA SER A 128 -6.91 -9.46 -1.96
C SER A 128 -8.31 -8.89 -1.72
N TYR A 129 -8.40 -7.82 -0.91
CA TYR A 129 -9.67 -7.15 -0.62
C TYR A 129 -10.38 -6.67 -1.89
N ALA A 130 -9.67 -5.99 -2.78
CA ALA A 130 -10.23 -5.48 -4.03
C ALA A 130 -10.76 -6.62 -4.90
N SER A 131 -10.00 -7.71 -5.05
CA SER A 131 -10.41 -8.87 -5.83
C SER A 131 -11.69 -9.52 -5.30
N PHE A 132 -11.78 -9.71 -3.98
CA PHE A 132 -13.00 -10.24 -3.35
C PHE A 132 -14.17 -9.26 -3.42
N HIS A 133 -13.92 -7.97 -3.20
CA HIS A 133 -14.94 -6.93 -3.32
C HIS A 133 -15.58 -6.95 -4.70
N PHE A 134 -14.77 -6.95 -5.76
CA PHE A 134 -15.24 -7.00 -7.14
C PHE A 134 -15.91 -8.34 -7.50
N ALA A 135 -15.38 -9.48 -7.03
CA ALA A 135 -15.99 -10.80 -7.30
C ALA A 135 -17.35 -11.01 -6.60
N LEU A 136 -17.56 -10.41 -5.43
CA LEU A 136 -18.74 -10.61 -4.58
C LEU A 136 -19.80 -9.52 -4.75
N HIS A 137 -19.47 -8.37 -5.34
CA HIS A 137 -20.45 -7.33 -5.62
C HIS A 137 -21.45 -7.83 -6.67
N LYS A 138 -22.68 -8.12 -6.23
CA LYS A 138 -23.79 -8.40 -7.14
C LYS A 138 -24.23 -7.08 -7.77
N HIS A 139 -24.30 -7.05 -9.11
CA HIS A 139 -25.02 -6.02 -9.86
C HIS A 139 -26.50 -5.98 -9.46
#